data_AF-A0A3B3V636-F1
#
_entry.id   AF-A0A3B3V636-F1
#
_cell.length_a   1.000
_cell.length_b   1.000
_cell.length_c   1.000
_cell.angle_alpha   90.00
_cell.angle_beta   90.00
_cell.angle_gamma   90.00
#
_symmetry.space_group_name_H-M   'P 1'
#
loop_
_entity.id
_entity.type
_entity.pdbx_description
1 polymer ?
#
loop_
_entity_poly.entity_id
_entity_poly.type
_entity_poly.pdbx_seq_one_letter_code
_entity_poly.pdbx_strand_id
1 'polypeptide(L)' 'MDLVFVVAFSSWLAPALVSAADDEKDFDSAFHYDYESLRIGGLVFAIALFLLGIFLVASKYTSLRQM' A
#
# COMPACT_ATOMS: atom_id res chain seq x y z
N MET A 1 20.48 -0.66 6.67
CA MET A 1 19.45 -1.08 7.65
C MET A 1 18.05 -0.88 7.12
N ASP A 2 17.84 0.06 6.20
CA ASP A 2 16.54 0.43 5.63
C ASP A 2 15.98 -0.57 4.60
N LEU A 3 16.86 -1.24 3.84
CA LEU A 3 16.45 -2.25 2.85
C LEU A 3 15.84 -3.50 3.50
N VAL A 4 16.28 -3.83 4.73
CA VAL A 4 15.76 -4.98 5.50
C VAL A 4 14.32 -4.72 5.94
N PHE A 5 13.99 -3.48 6.32
CA PHE A 5 12.63 -3.08 6.67
C PHE A 5 11.69 -3.15 5.47
N VAL A 6 12.13 -2.66 4.30
CA VAL A 6 11.34 -2.70 3.07
C VAL A 6 11.10 -4.14 2.61
N VAL A 7 12.13 -5.00 2.66
CA VAL A 7 12.03 -6.42 2.29
C VAL A 7 11.16 -7.21 3.28
N ALA A 8 11.28 -6.96 4.58
CA ALA A 8 10.44 -7.61 5.58
C ALA A 8 8.96 -7.19 5.43
N PHE A 9 8.71 -5.91 5.15
CA PHE A 9 7.36 -5.39 4.95
C PHE A 9 6.75 -5.91 3.64
N SER A 10 7.51 -5.96 2.54
CA SER A 10 7.01 -6.48 1.26
C SER A 10 6.78 -7.99 1.30
N SER A 11 7.62 -8.75 2.01
CA SER A 11 7.45 -10.19 2.15
C SER A 11 6.26 -10.56 3.05
N TRP A 12 5.88 -9.70 4.01
CA TRP A 12 4.63 -9.85 4.77
C TRP A 12 3.41 -9.45 3.94
N LEU A 13 3.48 -8.39 3.14
CA LEU A 13 2.34 -7.91 2.35
C LEU A 13 2.01 -8.79 1.14
N ALA A 14 2.99 -9.48 0.55
CA ALA A 14 2.80 -10.25 -0.68
C ALA A 14 1.65 -11.30 -0.61
N PRO A 15 1.50 -12.10 0.47
CA PRO A 15 0.38 -13.03 0.60
C PRO A 15 -1.00 -12.37 0.73
N ALA A 16 -1.08 -11.17 1.31
CA ALA A 16 -2.35 -10.45 1.50
C ALA A 16 -2.85 -9.82 0.18
N LEU A 17 -1.93 -9.36 -0.67
CA LEU A 17 -2.28 -8.84 -2.00
C LEU A 17 -2.68 -9.95 -2.98
N VAL A 18 -1.99 -11.11 -2.97
CA VAL A 18 -2.30 -12.21 -3.89
C VAL A 18 -3.67 -12.84 -3.58
N SER A 19 -4.07 -12.89 -2.31
CA SER A 19 -5.36 -13.44 -1.89
C SER A 19 -6.56 -12.54 -2.22
N ALA A 20 -6.34 -11.25 -2.52
CA ALA A 20 -7.41 -10.32 -2.87
C ALA A 20 -7.72 -10.29 -4.38
N ALA A 21 -6.93 -11.00 -5.20
CA ALA A 21 -7.01 -10.95 -6.66
C ALA A 21 -7.82 -12.09 -7.28
N ASP A 22 -8.33 -13.04 -6.49
CA ASP A 22 -8.91 -14.31 -6.97
C ASP A 22 -10.43 -14.34 -6.79
N ASP A 23 -11.12 -13.35 -7.37
CA ASP A 23 -12.58 -13.27 -7.34
C ASP A 23 -13.14 -13.15 -8.77
N GLU A 24 -13.48 -14.30 -9.34
CA GLU A 24 -14.10 -14.45 -10.65
C GLU A 24 -15.57 -13.97 -10.59
N LYS A 25 -15.78 -12.64 -10.59
CA LYS A 25 -17.11 -12.04 -10.51
C LYS A 25 -17.57 -11.52 -11.87
N ASP A 26 -18.76 -11.92 -12.26
CA ASP A 26 -19.43 -11.56 -13.51
C ASP A 26 -19.79 -10.06 -13.49
N PHE A 27 -18.94 -9.23 -14.11
CA PHE A 27 -18.97 -7.76 -14.04
C PHE A 27 -20.17 -7.10 -14.76
N ASP A 28 -21.07 -7.86 -15.39
CA ASP A 28 -22.06 -7.32 -16.35
C ASP A 28 -23.47 -7.10 -15.78
N SER A 29 -23.61 -7.05 -14.45
CA SER A 29 -24.88 -6.73 -13.80
C SER A 29 -25.00 -5.23 -13.55
N ALA A 30 -26.05 -4.57 -14.08
CA ALA A 30 -26.29 -3.12 -13.95
C ALA A 30 -26.38 -2.56 -12.50
N PHE A 31 -26.38 -3.43 -11.49
CA PHE A 31 -26.41 -3.07 -10.06
C PHE A 31 -25.19 -3.57 -9.28
N HIS A 32 -24.14 -4.04 -9.95
CA HIS A 32 -22.92 -4.50 -9.29
C HIS A 32 -21.93 -3.35 -9.13
N TYR A 33 -21.57 -3.06 -7.88
CA TYR A 33 -20.53 -2.10 -7.55
C TYR A 33 -19.23 -2.86 -7.26
N ASP A 34 -18.17 -2.51 -7.98
CA ASP A 34 -16.86 -3.13 -7.86
C ASP A 34 -16.12 -2.61 -6.61
N TYR A 35 -16.49 -3.17 -5.46
CA TYR A 35 -15.80 -2.94 -4.19
C TYR A 35 -14.41 -3.59 -4.16
N GLU A 36 -14.11 -4.53 -5.05
CA GLU A 36 -12.81 -5.20 -5.10
C GLU A 36 -11.75 -4.20 -5.52
N SER A 37 -11.94 -3.57 -6.68
CA SER A 37 -11.04 -2.53 -7.17
C SER A 37 -10.95 -1.35 -6.19
N LEU A 38 -12.08 -0.94 -5.59
CA LEU A 38 -12.07 0.15 -4.61
C LEU A 38 -11.26 -0.22 -3.35
N ARG A 39 -11.38 -1.45 -2.87
CA ARG A 39 -10.63 -1.95 -1.71
C ARG A 39 -9.13 -2.05 -2.01
N ILE A 40 -8.75 -2.66 -3.13
CA ILE A 40 -7.33 -2.74 -3.54
C ILE A 40 -6.77 -1.32 -3.70
N GLY A 41 -7.48 -0.44 -4.40
CA GLY A 41 -7.08 0.95 -4.58
C GLY A 41 -6.89 1.69 -3.26
N GLY A 42 -7.81 1.51 -2.31
CA GLY A 42 -7.73 2.09 -0.97
C GLY A 42 -6.53 1.61 -0.17
N LEU A 43 -6.23 0.31 -0.20
CA LEU A 43 -5.07 -0.27 0.49
C LEU A 43 -3.74 0.24 -0.10
N VAL A 44 -3.62 0.28 -1.43
CA VAL A 44 -2.43 0.81 -2.10
C VAL A 44 -2.22 2.29 -1.77
N PHE A 45 -3.30 3.08 -1.80
CA PHE A 45 -3.25 4.50 -1.46
C PHE A 45 -2.86 4.74 0.00
N ALA A 46 -3.40 3.96 0.94
CA ALA A 46 -3.05 4.04 2.35
C ALA A 46 -1.56 3.75 2.60
N ILE A 47 -1.01 2.71 1.96
CA ILE A 47 0.41 2.36 2.07
C ILE A 47 1.28 3.48 1.47
N ALA A 48 0.90 4.01 0.30
CA ALA A 48 1.64 5.08 -0.35
C ALA A 48 1.69 6.36 0.51
N LEU A 49 0.55 6.78 1.07
CA LEU A 49 0.49 7.94 1.97
C LEU A 49 1.27 7.71 3.27
N PHE A 50 1.23 6.50 3.81
CA PHE A 50 1.97 6.15 5.02
C PHE A 50 3.49 6.27 4.80
N LEU A 51 3.99 5.73 3.69
CA LEU A 51 5.40 5.84 3.30
C LEU A 51 5.79 7.29 3.00
N LEU A 52 4.93 8.04 2.29
CA LEU A 52 5.15 9.46 2.01
C LEU A 52 5.24 10.27 3.30
N GLY A 53 4.39 9.99 4.30
CA GLY A 53 4.40 10.64 5.60
C GLY A 53 5.70 10.38 6.37
N ILE A 54 6.14 9.13 6.44
CA ILE A 54 7.42 8.75 7.06
C ILE A 54 8.59 9.43 6.34
N PHE A 55 8.58 9.43 5.01
CA PHE A 55 9.62 10.06 4.20
C PHE A 55 9.70 11.58 4.43
N LEU A 56 8.56 12.26 4.52
CA LEU A 56 8.50 13.70 4.79
C LEU A 56 9.08 14.05 6.16
N VAL A 57 8.73 13.25 7.17
CA VAL A 57 9.28 13.39 8.53
C VAL A 57 10.80 13.15 8.48
N ALA A 58 11.25 12.00 7.98
CA ALA A 58 12.66 11.66 7.88
C ALA A 58 13.50 12.73 7.14
N SER A 59 12.97 13.28 6.05
CA SER A 59 13.61 14.36 5.28
C SER A 59 13.90 15.60 6.14
N LYS A 60 12.93 16.04 6.95
CA LYS A 60 13.12 17.18 7.86
C LYS A 60 14.09 16.88 9.00
N TYR A 61 14.04 15.68 9.59
CA TYR A 61 14.94 15.30 10.68
C TYR A 61 16.39 15.20 10.23
N THR A 62 16.64 14.74 9.01
CA THR A 62 18.00 14.64 8.46
C THR A 62 18.57 16.03 8.16
N SER A 63 17.73 16.94 7.66
CA SER A 63 18.10 18.34 7.37
C SER A 63 18.43 19.14 8.65
N LEU A 64 17.62 19.01 9.70
CA LEU A 64 17.85 19.71 10.98
C LEU A 64 19.08 19.21 11.75
N ARG A 65 19.55 17.98 11.49
CA ARG A 65 20.74 17.40 12.12
C ARG A 65 22.06 17.82 11.43
N GLN A 66 21.98 18.50 10.28
CA GLN A 66 23.13 19.01 9.54
C GLN A 66 23.41 20.51 9.80
N MET A 67 22.71 21.14 10.75
CA MET A 67 23.01 22.47 11.29
C MET A 67 23.56 22.38 12.71
#